data_AF-A0A9W9R1S2-F1
#
_entry.id   AF-A0A9W9R1S2-F1
#
_cell.length_a   1.000
_cell.length_b   1.000
_cell.length_c   1.000
_cell.angle_alpha   90.00
_cell.angle_beta   90.00
_cell.angle_gamma   90.00
#
_symmetry.space_group_name_H-M   'P 1'
#
loop_
_entity.id
_entity.type
_entity.pdbx_description
1 polymer ?
#
loop_
_entity_poly.entity_id
_entity_poly.type
_entity_poly.pdbx_seq_one_letter_code
_entity_poly.pdbx_strand_id
1 'polypeptide(L)'
;MDPYTADPNKIPPSDLYADLPLYGRYRPKPDDFRIDIQHVNSQSTDSLTYWASVVDLCNESVRIYPDERGRDVFAIGSIIIKSGHLHSQGRGQFTDTCYSYADENEIQAVALAKKALKDVRVPEIYFAGKIYGRQVLIQERIPGVALAVAWPYLSQRQMDSFREQAREILRELHSIKPSDGRQVRSHVVPDPNIRDNGRIQPLECDILFSDTNEDSDMSFMHNDFSESNCIVDDDKIVGLIDWEMAGFFGWKTAGKVHHLARPHDTPFWEDLYDH
;
A
#
# COMPACT_ATOMS: atom_id res chain seq x y z
N MET A 1 -25.29 -4.98 6.76
CA MET A 1 -24.28 -4.52 7.74
C MET A 1 -23.90 -3.10 7.35
N ASP A 2 -23.50 -2.27 8.29
CA ASP A 2 -22.89 -0.97 7.95
C ASP A 2 -21.49 -1.21 7.33
N PRO A 3 -21.27 -0.89 6.03
CA PRO A 3 -19.98 -1.09 5.35
C PRO A 3 -18.82 -0.35 6.05
N TYR A 4 -19.12 0.71 6.81
CA TYR A 4 -18.15 1.59 7.46
C TYR A 4 -17.84 1.18 8.91
N THR A 5 -18.24 -0.01 9.33
CA THR A 5 -17.92 -0.54 10.67
C THR A 5 -16.41 -0.76 10.84
N ALA A 6 -15.71 0.23 11.38
CA ALA A 6 -14.25 0.18 11.56
C ALA A 6 -13.81 -0.31 12.96
N ASP A 7 -14.74 -0.47 13.91
CA ASP A 7 -14.44 -0.99 15.25
C ASP A 7 -14.56 -2.53 15.27
N PRO A 8 -13.45 -3.26 15.51
CA PRO A 8 -13.48 -4.72 15.50
C PRO A 8 -14.46 -5.33 16.50
N ASN A 9 -14.72 -4.65 17.62
CA ASN A 9 -15.65 -5.11 18.65
C ASN A 9 -17.13 -5.05 18.22
N LYS A 10 -17.43 -4.42 17.08
CA LYS A 10 -18.78 -4.28 16.52
C LYS A 10 -18.99 -5.16 15.30
N ILE A 11 -18.00 -5.95 14.89
CA ILE A 11 -18.11 -6.87 13.76
C ILE A 11 -18.98 -8.06 14.20
N PRO A 12 -20.13 -8.33 13.53
CA PRO A 12 -20.95 -9.48 13.85
C PRO A 12 -20.25 -10.78 13.41
N PRO A 13 -20.51 -11.93 14.08
CA PRO A 13 -19.91 -13.22 13.69
C PRO A 13 -20.25 -13.70 12.27
N SER A 14 -21.24 -13.09 11.62
CA SER A 14 -21.64 -13.39 10.24
C SER A 14 -20.89 -12.56 9.19
N ASP A 15 -19.98 -11.66 9.59
CA ASP A 15 -19.11 -10.93 8.65
C ASP A 15 -18.19 -11.91 7.92
N LEU A 16 -17.97 -11.68 6.63
CA LEU A 16 -17.01 -12.42 5.81
C LEU A 16 -15.57 -12.34 6.36
N TYR A 17 -15.24 -11.27 7.07
CA TYR A 17 -13.92 -11.01 7.65
C TYR A 17 -13.92 -11.08 9.19
N ALA A 18 -14.89 -11.78 9.79
CA ALA A 18 -15.01 -11.85 11.26
C ALA A 18 -13.77 -12.51 11.94
N ASP A 19 -13.06 -13.37 11.22
CA ASP A 19 -11.82 -14.04 11.66
C ASP A 19 -10.55 -13.20 11.45
N LEU A 20 -10.66 -12.07 10.71
CA LEU A 20 -9.57 -11.15 10.41
C LEU A 20 -9.88 -9.72 10.93
N PRO A 21 -10.04 -9.54 12.25
CA PRO A 21 -10.54 -8.28 12.83
C PRO A 21 -9.65 -7.05 12.59
N LEU A 22 -8.36 -7.26 12.27
CA LEU A 22 -7.41 -6.18 11.98
C LEU A 22 -7.32 -5.86 10.48
N TYR A 23 -7.83 -6.74 9.61
CA TYR A 23 -7.78 -6.58 8.17
C TYR A 23 -8.76 -5.52 7.71
N GLY A 24 -8.22 -4.46 7.10
CA GLY A 24 -8.99 -3.42 6.46
C GLY A 24 -9.96 -2.68 7.37
N ARG A 25 -9.79 -2.66 8.70
CA ARG A 25 -10.67 -1.92 9.62
C ARG A 25 -9.85 -1.24 10.71
N TYR A 26 -9.99 0.09 10.83
CA TYR A 26 -9.36 0.84 11.91
C TYR A 26 -10.21 2.02 12.38
N ARG A 27 -10.59 2.00 13.65
CA ARG A 27 -11.17 3.13 14.37
C ARG A 27 -10.21 3.55 15.49
N PRO A 28 -9.70 4.80 15.48
CA PRO A 28 -8.84 5.31 16.54
C PRO A 28 -9.47 5.22 17.92
N LYS A 29 -8.67 4.80 18.91
CA LYS A 29 -9.06 4.75 20.32
C LYS A 29 -8.13 5.63 21.18
N PRO A 30 -8.62 6.19 22.30
CA PRO A 30 -7.78 7.00 23.19
C PRO A 30 -6.58 6.24 23.77
N ASP A 31 -6.72 4.93 23.94
CA ASP A 31 -5.74 3.99 24.47
C ASP A 31 -4.92 3.28 23.37
N ASP A 32 -5.05 3.69 22.10
CA ASP A 32 -4.21 3.18 21.03
C ASP A 32 -2.74 3.40 21.35
N PHE A 33 -1.93 2.40 21.03
CA PHE A 33 -0.49 2.59 20.94
C PHE A 33 -0.19 3.74 19.96
N ARG A 34 0.62 4.68 20.43
CA ARG A 34 1.13 5.82 19.65
C ARG A 34 2.64 5.81 19.74
N ILE A 35 3.26 6.13 18.64
CA ILE A 35 4.71 6.24 18.60
C ILE A 35 5.18 7.45 19.40
N ASP A 36 6.41 7.39 19.88
CA ASP A 36 7.13 8.55 20.39
C ASP A 36 7.77 9.29 19.22
N ILE A 37 7.26 10.49 18.96
CA ILE A 37 7.61 11.30 17.79
C ILE A 37 9.08 11.69 17.73
N GLN A 38 9.82 11.64 18.85
CA GLN A 38 11.25 11.98 18.87
C GLN A 38 12.11 10.97 18.09
N HIS A 39 11.59 9.76 17.86
CA HIS A 39 12.30 8.69 17.15
C HIS A 39 11.97 8.62 15.65
N VAL A 40 11.00 9.41 15.18
CA VAL A 40 10.60 9.47 13.76
C VAL A 40 11.78 9.93 12.89
N ASN A 41 12.00 9.24 11.78
CA ASN A 41 13.08 9.53 10.82
C ASN A 41 14.49 9.57 11.42
N SER A 42 14.71 8.90 12.56
CA SER A 42 15.98 8.89 13.29
C SER A 42 16.62 7.49 13.30
N GLN A 43 17.91 7.43 12.94
CA GLN A 43 18.74 6.23 12.94
C GLN A 43 19.74 6.21 14.11
N SER A 44 19.52 7.05 15.14
CA SER A 44 20.36 7.05 16.34
C SER A 44 20.26 5.71 17.08
N THR A 45 21.27 5.36 17.88
CA THR A 45 21.23 4.13 18.69
C THR A 45 19.98 4.07 19.57
N ASP A 46 19.62 5.17 20.23
CA ASP A 46 18.43 5.25 21.08
C ASP A 46 17.14 5.02 20.27
N SER A 47 17.03 5.61 19.08
CA SER A 47 15.90 5.38 18.18
C SER A 47 15.81 3.95 17.67
N LEU A 48 16.95 3.32 17.34
CA LEU A 48 16.97 1.92 16.94
C LEU A 48 16.56 0.99 18.07
N THR A 49 16.95 1.29 19.32
CA THR A 49 16.47 0.56 20.50
C THR A 49 14.97 0.75 20.70
N TYR A 50 14.45 1.96 20.52
CA TYR A 50 13.02 2.22 20.57
C TYR A 50 12.26 1.42 19.50
N TRP A 51 12.67 1.52 18.23
CA TRP A 51 11.99 0.80 17.14
C TRP A 51 12.10 -0.72 17.29
N ALA A 52 13.20 -1.23 17.82
CA ALA A 52 13.32 -2.64 18.20
C ALA A 52 12.26 -3.04 19.23
N SER A 53 12.06 -2.23 20.28
CA SER A 53 11.01 -2.51 21.27
C SER A 53 9.59 -2.44 20.68
N VAL A 54 9.36 -1.62 19.65
CA VAL A 54 8.07 -1.57 18.93
C VAL A 54 7.89 -2.83 18.07
N VAL A 55 8.94 -3.27 17.37
CA VAL A 55 8.93 -4.52 16.59
C VAL A 55 8.73 -5.73 17.50
N ASP A 56 9.25 -5.73 18.73
CA ASP A 56 9.05 -6.83 19.69
C ASP A 56 7.59 -6.99 20.14
N LEU A 57 6.73 -5.98 19.93
CA LEU A 57 5.28 -6.08 20.15
C LEU A 57 4.59 -6.88 19.02
N CYS A 58 5.20 -7.00 17.85
CA CYS A 58 4.65 -7.69 16.70
C CYS A 58 4.69 -9.21 16.90
N ASN A 59 3.52 -9.82 17.02
CA ASN A 59 3.34 -11.25 17.13
C ASN A 59 2.09 -11.67 16.35
N GLU A 60 1.73 -12.96 16.40
CA GLU A 60 0.60 -13.50 15.64
C GLU A 60 -0.74 -12.81 15.94
N SER A 61 -0.95 -12.29 17.16
CA SER A 61 -2.22 -11.66 17.56
C SER A 61 -2.43 -10.26 16.97
N VAL A 62 -1.36 -9.59 16.54
CA VAL A 62 -1.40 -8.25 15.94
C VAL A 62 -1.04 -8.28 14.45
N ARG A 63 -0.84 -9.47 13.89
CA ARG A 63 -0.61 -9.70 12.47
C ARG A 63 -1.94 -9.61 11.73
N ILE A 64 -1.98 -8.88 10.62
CA ILE A 64 -3.20 -8.67 9.84
C ILE A 64 -3.55 -9.95 9.06
N TYR A 65 -2.57 -10.55 8.38
CA TYR A 65 -2.66 -11.85 7.73
C TYR A 65 -1.26 -12.48 7.63
N PRO A 66 -1.14 -13.81 7.62
CA PRO A 66 0.14 -14.47 7.38
C PRO A 66 0.61 -14.23 5.94
N ASP A 67 1.85 -13.78 5.76
CA ASP A 67 2.45 -13.60 4.44
C ASP A 67 3.51 -14.69 4.18
N GLU A 68 3.22 -15.59 3.24
CA GLU A 68 4.14 -16.66 2.82
C GLU A 68 5.39 -16.13 2.08
N ARG A 69 5.37 -14.87 1.63
CA ARG A 69 6.47 -14.21 0.92
C ARG A 69 7.59 -13.73 1.87
N GLY A 70 7.37 -13.84 3.18
CA GLY A 70 8.40 -13.63 4.20
C GLY A 70 8.45 -12.23 4.81
N ARG A 71 7.41 -11.43 4.62
CA ARG A 71 7.25 -10.12 5.27
C ARG A 71 5.83 -9.94 5.74
N ASP A 72 5.61 -10.08 7.04
CA ASP A 72 4.29 -9.91 7.63
C ASP A 72 3.93 -8.43 7.75
N VAL A 73 2.63 -8.16 7.75
CA VAL A 73 2.06 -6.84 8.05
C VAL A 73 1.34 -6.91 9.40
N PHE A 74 1.70 -6.01 10.31
CA PHE A 74 1.14 -5.91 11.65
C PHE A 74 0.42 -4.59 11.83
N ALA A 75 -0.60 -4.59 12.69
CA ALA A 75 -1.32 -3.40 13.10
C ALA A 75 -1.30 -3.28 14.63
N ILE A 76 -0.70 -2.21 15.15
CA ILE A 76 -0.61 -1.94 16.59
C ILE A 76 -1.08 -0.51 16.83
N GLY A 77 -2.26 -0.36 17.44
CA GLY A 77 -2.90 0.95 17.63
C GLY A 77 -2.98 1.74 16.31
N SER A 78 -2.28 2.88 16.30
CA SER A 78 -2.26 3.86 15.20
C SER A 78 -1.20 3.61 14.11
N ILE A 79 -0.49 2.48 14.12
CA ILE A 79 0.58 2.20 13.16
C ILE A 79 0.43 0.86 12.44
N ILE A 80 0.96 0.83 11.21
CA ILE A 80 1.20 -0.37 10.41
C ILE A 80 2.71 -0.62 10.38
N ILE A 81 3.10 -1.89 10.54
CA ILE A 81 4.50 -2.32 10.52
C ILE A 81 4.65 -3.45 9.50
N LYS A 82 5.52 -3.28 8.49
CA LYS A 82 5.88 -4.34 7.55
C LYS A 82 7.25 -4.92 7.94
N SER A 83 7.30 -6.17 8.39
CA SER A 83 8.53 -6.79 8.90
C SER A 83 8.57 -8.31 8.73
N GLY A 84 9.73 -8.85 8.35
CA GLY A 84 9.98 -10.30 8.25
C GLY A 84 10.60 -10.93 9.51
N HIS A 85 10.55 -10.28 10.67
CA HIS A 85 11.26 -10.73 11.88
C HIS A 85 10.77 -12.07 12.45
N LEU A 86 9.51 -12.46 12.21
CA LEU A 86 8.98 -13.78 12.61
C LEU A 86 9.42 -14.91 11.67
N HIS A 87 9.94 -14.58 10.49
CA HIS A 87 10.43 -15.56 9.52
C HIS A 87 11.89 -15.91 9.80
N SER A 88 12.26 -17.17 9.61
CA SER A 88 13.66 -17.58 9.74
C SER A 88 14.54 -16.94 8.66
N GLN A 89 15.80 -16.65 8.99
CA GLN A 89 16.74 -16.06 8.04
C GLN A 89 16.90 -16.96 6.80
N GLY A 90 16.77 -16.36 5.61
CA GLY A 90 16.88 -17.06 4.34
C GLY A 90 15.64 -17.84 3.86
N ARG A 91 14.49 -17.76 4.57
CA ARG A 91 13.23 -18.42 4.14
C ARG A 91 12.19 -17.50 3.49
N GLY A 92 12.44 -16.20 3.38
CA GLY A 92 11.56 -15.30 2.64
C GLY A 92 11.67 -15.52 1.13
N GLN A 93 10.57 -15.33 0.41
CA GLN A 93 10.54 -15.38 -1.05
C GLN A 93 11.44 -14.29 -1.66
N PHE A 94 11.58 -13.15 -0.97
CA PHE A 94 12.40 -12.02 -1.40
C PHE A 94 13.55 -11.73 -0.43
N THR A 95 14.63 -11.17 -0.95
CA THR A 95 15.79 -10.77 -0.15
C THR A 95 15.52 -9.47 0.62
N ASP A 96 16.24 -9.25 1.73
CA ASP A 96 16.22 -7.95 2.44
C ASP A 96 16.64 -6.78 1.52
N THR A 97 17.40 -7.05 0.46
CA THR A 97 17.74 -6.05 -0.57
C THR A 97 16.52 -5.65 -1.40
N CYS A 98 15.67 -6.61 -1.80
CA CYS A 98 14.43 -6.32 -2.53
C CYS A 98 13.48 -5.45 -1.70
N TYR A 99 13.33 -5.77 -0.41
CA TYR A 99 12.51 -4.96 0.49
C TYR A 99 13.10 -3.56 0.73
N SER A 100 14.43 -3.42 0.69
CA SER A 100 15.06 -2.09 0.77
C SER A 100 14.62 -1.16 -0.36
N TYR A 101 14.64 -1.66 -1.61
CA TYR A 101 14.21 -0.86 -2.75
C TYR A 101 12.70 -0.60 -2.75
N ALA A 102 11.90 -1.60 -2.35
CA ALA A 102 10.45 -1.44 -2.22
C ALA A 102 10.07 -0.39 -1.16
N ASP A 103 10.71 -0.43 0.01
CA ASP A 103 10.51 0.55 1.09
C ASP A 103 10.96 1.95 0.65
N GLU A 104 12.11 2.07 0.00
CA GLU A 104 12.59 3.34 -0.52
C GLU A 104 11.65 3.89 -1.60
N ASN A 105 11.11 3.01 -2.46
CA ASN A 105 10.11 3.38 -3.45
C ASN A 105 8.82 3.88 -2.80
N GLU A 106 8.28 3.16 -1.81
CA GLU A 106 7.08 3.54 -1.05
C GLU A 106 7.26 4.91 -0.38
N ILE A 107 8.41 5.18 0.25
CA ILE A 107 8.71 6.48 0.88
C ILE A 107 8.67 7.62 -0.14
N GLN A 108 9.36 7.47 -1.28
CA GLN A 108 9.43 8.52 -2.29
C GLN A 108 8.09 8.70 -3.01
N ALA A 109 7.37 7.61 -3.27
CA ALA A 109 6.04 7.63 -3.86
C ALA A 109 5.01 8.34 -2.97
N VAL A 110 4.98 8.02 -1.68
CA VAL A 110 4.15 8.71 -0.68
C VAL A 110 4.46 10.21 -0.67
N ALA A 111 5.75 10.59 -0.70
CA ALA A 111 6.16 12.00 -0.72
C ALA A 111 5.72 12.75 -1.99
N LEU A 112 5.61 12.06 -3.13
CA LEU A 112 5.04 12.61 -4.37
C LEU A 112 3.52 12.72 -4.28
N ALA A 113 2.85 11.62 -3.90
CA ALA A 113 1.39 11.55 -3.79
C ALA A 113 0.83 12.59 -2.84
N LYS A 114 1.46 12.80 -1.67
CA LYS A 114 1.08 13.79 -0.67
C LYS A 114 1.06 15.24 -1.20
N LYS A 115 1.80 15.53 -2.26
CA LYS A 115 1.81 16.86 -2.90
C LYS A 115 0.66 17.07 -3.88
N ALA A 116 0.11 15.99 -4.44
CA ALA A 116 -0.97 16.05 -5.43
C ALA A 116 -2.34 15.80 -4.81
N LEU A 117 -2.45 14.78 -3.96
CA LEU A 117 -3.71 14.37 -3.32
C LEU A 117 -4.10 15.38 -2.25
N LYS A 118 -5.27 16.00 -2.41
CA LYS A 118 -5.77 17.03 -1.49
C LYS A 118 -6.67 16.44 -0.40
N ASP A 119 -7.65 15.66 -0.83
CA ASP A 119 -8.72 15.15 0.03
C ASP A 119 -8.50 13.68 0.44
N VAL A 120 -7.49 13.02 -0.15
CA VAL A 120 -7.14 11.62 0.12
C VAL A 120 -5.82 11.56 0.86
N ARG A 121 -5.82 10.91 2.03
CA ARG A 121 -4.61 10.74 2.84
C ARG A 121 -3.71 9.64 2.29
N VAL A 122 -2.41 9.82 2.49
CA VAL A 122 -1.40 8.78 2.31
C VAL A 122 -0.68 8.58 3.65
N PRO A 123 -0.15 7.38 3.95
CA PRO A 123 0.46 7.11 5.25
C PRO A 123 1.66 8.02 5.52
N GLU A 124 1.75 8.59 6.73
CA GLU A 124 3.03 9.14 7.19
C GLU A 124 4.03 7.99 7.45
N ILE A 125 5.24 8.09 6.90
CA ILE A 125 6.30 7.14 7.19
C ILE A 125 7.04 7.59 8.46
N TYR A 126 7.09 6.71 9.45
CA TYR A 126 7.72 6.98 10.75
C TYR A 126 9.14 6.41 10.84
N PHE A 127 9.36 5.24 10.25
CA PHE A 127 10.66 4.59 10.23
C PHE A 127 10.80 3.69 9.00
N ALA A 128 11.97 3.70 8.39
CA ALA A 128 12.40 2.73 7.40
C ALA A 128 13.87 2.39 7.66
N GLY A 129 14.18 1.11 7.83
CA GLY A 129 15.54 0.69 8.09
C GLY A 129 15.64 -0.71 8.66
N LYS A 130 16.84 -1.08 9.12
CA LYS A 130 17.11 -2.42 9.63
C LYS A 130 16.93 -2.51 11.14
N ILE A 131 16.10 -3.46 11.57
CA ILE A 131 15.96 -3.89 12.96
C ILE A 131 16.25 -5.39 13.02
N TYR A 132 17.14 -5.81 13.92
CA TYR A 132 17.65 -7.19 13.99
C TYR A 132 18.13 -7.75 12.64
N GLY A 133 18.70 -6.88 11.80
CA GLY A 133 19.21 -7.23 10.47
C GLY A 133 18.16 -7.35 9.36
N ARG A 134 16.86 -7.17 9.67
CA ARG A 134 15.73 -7.25 8.73
C ARG A 134 15.22 -5.87 8.34
N GLN A 135 14.77 -5.70 7.10
CA GLN A 135 14.08 -4.45 6.73
C GLN A 135 12.74 -4.33 7.42
N VAL A 136 12.50 -3.14 7.98
CA VAL A 136 11.27 -2.76 8.68
C VAL A 136 10.81 -1.41 8.17
N LEU A 137 9.53 -1.35 7.79
CA LEU A 137 8.83 -0.11 7.46
C LEU A 137 7.71 0.08 8.49
N ILE A 138 7.65 1.27 9.09
CA ILE A 138 6.63 1.65 10.08
C ILE A 138 5.96 2.92 9.58
N GLN A 139 4.63 2.89 9.49
CA GLN A 139 3.84 3.98 8.93
C GLN A 139 2.51 4.17 9.66
N GLU A 140 1.84 5.29 9.38
CA GLU A 140 0.51 5.57 9.88
C GLU A 140 -0.49 4.50 9.43
N ARG A 141 -1.33 4.05 10.38
CA ARG A 141 -2.54 3.31 10.07
C ARG A 141 -3.67 4.30 9.82
N ILE A 142 -4.08 4.44 8.56
CA ILE A 142 -5.15 5.38 8.18
C ILE A 142 -6.50 4.88 8.73
N PRO A 143 -7.23 5.69 9.51
CA PRO A 143 -8.60 5.40 9.97
C PRO A 143 -9.59 5.19 8.82
N GLY A 144 -10.45 4.17 8.96
CA GLY A 144 -11.51 3.83 8.01
C GLY A 144 -11.64 2.32 7.79
N VAL A 145 -12.27 1.95 6.69
CA VAL A 145 -12.45 0.56 6.25
C VAL A 145 -11.83 0.39 4.85
N ALA A 146 -11.07 -0.67 4.58
CA ALA A 146 -10.61 -0.97 3.23
C ALA A 146 -11.82 -1.22 2.33
N LEU A 147 -11.82 -0.68 1.12
CA LEU A 147 -12.95 -0.80 0.20
C LEU A 147 -13.26 -2.26 -0.10
N ALA A 148 -12.26 -3.14 -0.16
CA ALA A 148 -12.46 -4.59 -0.32
C ALA A 148 -13.36 -5.19 0.77
N VAL A 149 -13.20 -4.71 2.01
CA VAL A 149 -13.99 -5.16 3.17
C VAL A 149 -15.40 -4.54 3.18
N ALA A 150 -15.53 -3.29 2.73
CA ALA A 150 -16.82 -2.62 2.58
C ALA A 150 -17.64 -3.18 1.40
N TRP A 151 -16.95 -3.61 0.33
CA TRP A 151 -17.49 -3.96 -0.99
C TRP A 151 -18.77 -4.82 -0.96
N PRO A 152 -18.82 -5.94 -0.22
CA PRO A 152 -19.97 -6.85 -0.25
C PRO A 152 -21.25 -6.25 0.32
N TYR A 153 -21.14 -5.12 1.02
CA TYR A 153 -22.25 -4.45 1.71
C TYR A 153 -22.68 -3.15 1.04
N LEU A 154 -22.01 -2.75 -0.05
CA LEU A 154 -22.32 -1.53 -0.79
C LEU A 154 -23.51 -1.74 -1.74
N SER A 155 -24.32 -0.69 -1.89
CA SER A 155 -25.28 -0.61 -2.98
C SER A 155 -24.58 -0.26 -4.31
N GLN A 156 -25.23 -0.56 -5.44
CA GLN A 156 -24.71 -0.21 -6.77
C GLN A 156 -24.38 1.29 -6.89
N ARG A 157 -25.21 2.17 -6.30
CA ARG A 157 -24.98 3.61 -6.31
C ARG A 157 -23.69 4.00 -5.58
N GLN A 158 -23.40 3.36 -4.45
CA GLN A 158 -22.17 3.61 -3.69
C GLN A 158 -20.96 3.09 -4.46
N MET A 159 -21.06 1.89 -5.04
CA MET A 159 -20.02 1.34 -5.92
C MET A 159 -19.72 2.31 -7.07
N ASP A 160 -20.74 2.76 -7.82
CA ASP A 160 -20.54 3.71 -8.92
C ASP A 160 -19.93 5.04 -8.46
N SER A 161 -20.28 5.51 -7.24
CA SER A 161 -19.66 6.70 -6.66
C SER A 161 -18.18 6.49 -6.33
N PHE A 162 -17.80 5.35 -5.75
CA PHE A 162 -16.40 5.03 -5.49
C PHE A 162 -15.59 4.87 -6.79
N ARG A 163 -16.20 4.37 -7.87
CA ARG A 163 -15.56 4.32 -9.19
C ARG A 163 -15.12 5.71 -9.64
N GLU A 164 -16.03 6.68 -9.56
CA GLU A 164 -15.72 8.04 -10.01
C GLU A 164 -14.69 8.72 -9.11
N GLN A 165 -14.78 8.52 -7.79
CA GLN A 165 -13.75 9.01 -6.85
C GLN A 165 -12.37 8.43 -7.18
N ALA A 166 -12.27 7.14 -7.47
CA ALA A 166 -11.02 6.52 -7.87
C ALA A 166 -10.45 7.09 -9.17
N ARG A 167 -11.31 7.37 -10.16
CA ARG A 167 -10.90 8.05 -11.41
C ARG A 167 -10.37 9.45 -11.14
N GLU A 168 -11.02 10.21 -10.27
CA GLU A 168 -10.56 11.54 -9.86
C GLU A 168 -9.17 11.46 -9.20
N ILE A 169 -8.99 10.52 -8.26
CA ILE A 169 -7.69 10.29 -7.60
C ILE A 169 -6.60 9.92 -8.62
N LEU A 170 -6.89 9.02 -9.55
CA LEU A 170 -5.93 8.65 -10.59
C LEU A 170 -5.57 9.84 -11.49
N ARG A 171 -6.53 10.71 -11.83
CA ARG A 171 -6.26 11.95 -12.58
C ARG A 171 -5.39 12.92 -11.77
N GLU A 172 -5.59 13.02 -10.46
CA GLU A 172 -4.71 13.81 -9.59
C GLU A 172 -3.28 13.27 -9.58
N LEU A 173 -3.09 11.95 -9.45
CA LEU A 173 -1.77 11.32 -9.51
C LEU A 173 -1.12 11.51 -10.88
N HIS A 174 -1.88 11.33 -11.96
CA HIS A 174 -1.44 11.50 -13.34
C HIS A 174 -0.92 12.91 -13.67
N SER A 175 -1.37 13.91 -12.91
CA SER A 175 -0.88 15.28 -13.04
C SER A 175 0.61 15.43 -12.68
N ILE A 176 1.16 14.49 -11.90
CA ILE A 176 2.58 14.48 -11.53
C ILE A 176 3.40 13.92 -12.70
N LYS A 177 4.30 14.76 -13.22
CA LYS A 177 5.29 14.41 -14.25
C LYS A 177 6.69 14.25 -13.64
N PRO A 178 7.56 13.43 -14.23
CA PRO A 178 8.92 13.26 -13.75
C PRO A 178 9.70 14.58 -13.87
N SER A 179 10.31 15.01 -12.77
CA SER A 179 11.08 16.25 -12.70
C SER A 179 12.53 16.11 -13.14
N ASP A 180 13.01 14.89 -13.34
CA ASP A 180 14.40 14.56 -13.63
C ASP A 180 14.69 14.36 -15.13
N GLY A 181 13.70 14.61 -15.99
CA GLY A 181 13.82 14.45 -17.43
C GLY A 181 14.00 13.01 -17.88
N ARG A 182 13.68 12.02 -17.04
CA ARG A 182 13.77 10.60 -17.40
C ARG A 182 12.93 10.32 -18.64
N GLN A 183 13.49 9.48 -19.53
CA GLN A 183 12.82 9.01 -20.74
C GLN A 183 12.43 7.53 -20.65
N VAL A 184 12.77 6.88 -19.54
CA VAL A 184 12.57 5.44 -19.33
C VAL A 184 11.58 5.23 -18.18
N ARG A 185 10.64 4.31 -18.41
CA ARG A 185 9.68 3.83 -17.40
C ARG A 185 10.40 3.18 -16.24
N SER A 186 10.02 3.58 -15.03
CA SER A 186 10.58 3.03 -13.81
C SER A 186 9.68 3.32 -12.62
N HIS A 187 9.82 2.48 -11.59
CA HIS A 187 9.44 2.84 -10.23
C HIS A 187 10.07 4.19 -9.84
N VAL A 188 9.50 4.88 -8.85
CA VAL A 188 10.05 6.18 -8.37
C VAL A 188 11.52 6.01 -7.99
N VAL A 189 11.80 4.95 -7.24
CA VAL A 189 13.14 4.44 -6.93
C VAL A 189 13.36 3.16 -7.76
N PRO A 190 14.27 3.19 -8.77
CA PRO A 190 14.53 2.02 -9.58
C PRO A 190 15.24 0.91 -8.79
N ASP A 191 14.67 -0.29 -8.76
CA ASP A 191 15.41 -1.50 -8.38
C ASP A 191 16.13 -2.06 -9.62
N PRO A 192 17.47 -2.12 -9.64
CA PRO A 192 18.23 -2.64 -10.79
C PRO A 192 17.93 -4.12 -11.09
N ASN A 193 17.36 -4.87 -10.14
CA ASN A 193 17.02 -6.27 -10.28
C ASN A 193 15.50 -6.51 -10.39
N ILE A 194 14.68 -5.48 -10.64
CA ILE A 194 13.21 -5.61 -10.64
C ILE A 194 12.69 -6.69 -11.60
N ARG A 195 13.42 -6.97 -12.68
CA ARG A 195 13.06 -7.98 -13.68
C ARG A 195 13.30 -9.42 -13.19
N ASP A 196 14.25 -9.60 -12.28
CA ASP A 196 14.76 -10.92 -11.87
C ASP A 196 14.48 -11.25 -10.40
N ASN A 197 14.09 -10.24 -9.59
CA ASN A 197 13.91 -10.39 -8.15
C ASN A 197 12.57 -11.06 -7.74
N GLY A 198 11.68 -11.31 -8.70
CA GLY A 198 10.38 -11.96 -8.51
C GLY A 198 9.28 -11.10 -7.86
N ARG A 199 9.53 -9.82 -7.56
CA ARG A 199 8.55 -8.91 -6.93
C ARG A 199 7.39 -8.57 -7.85
N ILE A 200 7.65 -8.50 -9.15
CA ILE A 200 6.66 -8.37 -10.20
C ILE A 200 6.64 -9.65 -11.03
N GLN A 201 5.47 -10.00 -11.55
CA GLN A 201 5.34 -11.17 -12.43
C GLN A 201 5.85 -10.86 -13.85
N PRO A 202 6.21 -11.89 -14.64
CA PRO A 202 6.76 -11.69 -15.99
C PRO A 202 5.87 -10.82 -16.90
N LEU A 203 4.55 -11.04 -16.90
CA LEU A 203 3.63 -10.25 -17.73
C LEU A 203 3.60 -8.77 -17.34
N GLU A 204 3.63 -8.46 -16.04
CA GLU A 204 3.72 -7.07 -15.56
C GLU A 204 5.05 -6.43 -15.99
N CYS A 205 6.15 -7.16 -15.84
CA CYS A 205 7.47 -6.71 -16.28
C CYS A 205 7.49 -6.39 -17.79
N ASP A 206 6.90 -7.25 -18.61
CA ASP A 206 6.82 -7.05 -20.06
C ASP A 206 5.97 -5.83 -20.43
N ILE A 207 4.83 -5.63 -19.76
CA ILE A 207 3.98 -4.45 -19.99
C ILE A 207 4.72 -3.16 -19.61
N LEU A 208 5.37 -3.14 -18.44
CA LEU A 208 6.02 -1.95 -17.89
C LEU A 208 7.30 -1.56 -18.65
N PHE A 209 8.12 -2.55 -19.01
CA PHE A 209 9.52 -2.31 -19.38
C PHE A 209 9.94 -2.88 -20.74
N SER A 210 9.00 -3.36 -21.57
CA SER A 210 9.31 -3.74 -22.95
C SER A 210 9.69 -2.53 -23.79
N ASP A 211 10.69 -2.69 -24.65
CA ASP A 211 11.09 -1.70 -25.67
C ASP A 211 9.99 -1.47 -26.73
N THR A 212 9.00 -2.36 -26.80
CA THR A 212 7.83 -2.23 -27.68
C THR A 212 6.65 -1.50 -27.04
N ASN A 213 6.81 -0.96 -25.82
CA ASN A 213 5.77 -0.16 -25.20
C ASN A 213 5.63 1.20 -25.93
N GLU A 214 4.52 1.36 -26.65
CA GLU A 214 4.20 2.54 -27.45
C GLU A 214 3.46 3.65 -26.68
N ASP A 215 3.17 3.46 -25.39
CA ASP A 215 2.64 4.54 -24.56
C ASP A 215 3.70 5.65 -24.52
N SER A 216 3.31 6.88 -24.85
CA SER A 216 4.20 8.04 -24.77
C SER A 216 4.03 8.79 -23.45
N ASP A 217 3.00 8.45 -22.67
CA ASP A 217 2.76 9.02 -21.37
C ASP A 217 3.73 8.47 -20.32
N MET A 218 4.20 9.36 -19.44
CA MET A 218 5.21 9.09 -18.42
C MET A 218 4.78 9.67 -17.07
N SER A 219 3.49 9.59 -16.78
CA SER A 219 2.91 10.14 -15.56
C SER A 219 3.08 9.22 -14.38
N PHE A 220 3.03 9.80 -13.18
CA PHE A 220 3.05 9.05 -11.93
C PHE A 220 1.77 8.23 -11.77
N MET A 221 1.93 6.94 -11.51
CA MET A 221 0.86 5.97 -11.32
C MET A 221 1.13 5.17 -10.05
N HIS A 222 0.07 4.83 -9.31
CA HIS A 222 0.15 3.92 -8.17
C HIS A 222 0.58 2.50 -8.59
N ASN A 223 0.13 2.06 -9.77
CA ASN A 223 0.42 0.74 -10.38
C ASN A 223 -0.03 -0.48 -9.54
N ASP A 224 -0.85 -0.25 -8.51
CA ASP A 224 -1.52 -1.28 -7.72
C ASP A 224 -2.80 -0.70 -7.08
N PHE A 225 -3.54 0.10 -7.86
CA PHE A 225 -4.75 0.77 -7.38
C PHE A 225 -5.90 -0.24 -7.31
N SER A 226 -6.15 -0.78 -6.11
CA SER A 226 -7.14 -1.83 -5.85
C SER A 226 -8.07 -1.47 -4.69
N GLU A 227 -9.16 -2.22 -4.48
CA GLU A 227 -10.10 -2.02 -3.37
C GLU A 227 -9.43 -2.24 -2.01
N SER A 228 -8.45 -3.14 -1.94
CA SER A 228 -7.70 -3.42 -0.70
C SER A 228 -6.83 -2.24 -0.29
N ASN A 229 -6.41 -1.42 -1.27
CA ASN A 229 -5.52 -0.28 -1.07
C ASN A 229 -6.29 1.04 -0.89
N CYS A 230 -7.60 1.07 -1.11
CA CYS A 230 -8.46 2.22 -0.86
C CYS A 230 -9.07 2.14 0.53
N ILE A 231 -8.90 3.17 1.36
CA ILE A 231 -9.57 3.30 2.67
C ILE A 231 -10.78 4.23 2.52
N VAL A 232 -11.94 3.77 2.97
CA VAL A 232 -13.22 4.48 2.88
C VAL A 232 -13.84 4.78 4.24
N ASP A 233 -14.56 5.89 4.31
CA ASP A 233 -15.38 6.32 5.44
C ASP A 233 -16.53 7.18 4.89
N ASP A 234 -17.77 6.89 5.31
CA ASP A 234 -18.98 7.64 4.95
C ASP A 234 -19.10 7.99 3.45
N ASP A 235 -19.15 6.96 2.59
CA ASP A 235 -19.24 7.05 1.11
C ASP A 235 -18.07 7.79 0.44
N LYS A 236 -16.94 8.00 1.13
CA LYS A 236 -15.75 8.66 0.57
C LYS A 236 -14.49 7.80 0.65
N ILE A 237 -13.65 7.87 -0.38
CA ILE A 237 -12.26 7.41 -0.28
C ILE A 237 -11.49 8.46 0.53
N VAL A 238 -11.02 8.07 1.72
CA VAL A 238 -10.32 8.94 2.66
C VAL A 238 -8.83 8.63 2.75
N GLY A 239 -8.37 7.52 2.16
CA GLY A 239 -6.96 7.19 2.09
C GLY A 239 -6.60 6.21 0.99
N LEU A 240 -5.33 6.24 0.59
CA LEU A 240 -4.73 5.33 -0.38
C LEU A 240 -3.38 4.84 0.16
N ILE A 241 -3.20 3.52 0.20
CA ILE A 241 -2.05 2.84 0.84
C ILE A 241 -1.32 1.92 -0.13
N ASP A 242 -0.17 1.40 0.30
CA ASP A 242 0.65 0.40 -0.41
C ASP A 242 1.30 0.91 -1.71
N TRP A 243 2.17 1.92 -1.55
CA TRP A 243 2.79 2.64 -2.66
C TRP A 243 4.06 1.96 -3.21
N GLU A 244 4.38 0.73 -2.78
CA GLU A 244 5.63 0.04 -3.14
C GLU A 244 5.77 -0.24 -4.65
N MET A 245 4.66 -0.28 -5.39
CA MET A 245 4.64 -0.49 -6.84
C MET A 245 4.59 0.82 -7.65
N ALA A 246 4.53 1.98 -7.01
CA ALA A 246 4.32 3.23 -7.71
C ALA A 246 5.52 3.65 -8.57
N GLY A 247 5.24 4.35 -9.67
CA GLY A 247 6.26 4.74 -10.64
C GLY A 247 5.74 5.63 -11.75
N PHE A 248 6.64 5.99 -12.67
CA PHE A 248 6.32 6.77 -13.86
C PHE A 248 6.14 5.82 -15.05
N PHE A 249 4.91 5.34 -15.22
CA PHE A 249 4.58 4.31 -16.21
C PHE A 249 3.66 4.80 -17.33
N GLY A 250 2.89 5.85 -17.08
CA GLY A 250 1.87 6.32 -18.00
C GLY A 250 0.54 5.58 -17.88
N TRP A 251 -0.52 6.27 -18.32
CA TRP A 251 -1.91 5.88 -18.09
C TRP A 251 -2.28 4.55 -18.76
N LYS A 252 -1.96 4.39 -20.05
CA LYS A 252 -2.34 3.19 -20.81
C LYS A 252 -1.55 1.98 -20.34
N THR A 253 -0.28 2.19 -19.98
CA THR A 253 0.58 1.13 -19.45
C THR A 253 0.07 0.63 -18.10
N ALA A 254 -0.24 1.52 -17.15
CA ALA A 254 -0.80 1.14 -15.86
C ALA A 254 -2.16 0.44 -16.01
N GLY A 255 -3.03 0.93 -16.91
CA GLY A 255 -4.31 0.27 -17.21
C GLY A 255 -4.13 -1.16 -17.74
N LYS A 256 -3.16 -1.38 -18.64
CA LYS A 256 -2.81 -2.74 -19.11
C LYS A 256 -2.31 -3.63 -17.98
N VAL A 257 -1.50 -3.10 -17.05
CA VAL A 257 -1.05 -3.87 -15.87
C VAL A 257 -2.26 -4.32 -15.06
N HIS A 258 -3.18 -3.42 -14.71
CA HIS A 258 -4.36 -3.79 -13.93
C HIS A 258 -5.28 -4.76 -14.67
N HIS A 259 -5.48 -4.59 -15.97
CA HIS A 259 -6.38 -5.47 -16.73
C HIS A 259 -5.80 -6.87 -16.97
N LEU A 260 -4.51 -6.97 -17.29
CA LEU A 260 -3.91 -8.22 -17.78
C LEU A 260 -3.03 -8.92 -16.74
N ALA A 261 -2.31 -8.15 -15.93
CA ALA A 261 -1.35 -8.70 -14.98
C ALA A 261 -1.96 -8.79 -13.58
N ARG A 262 -2.71 -7.79 -13.14
CA ARG A 262 -3.34 -7.74 -11.81
C ARG A 262 -4.87 -7.78 -11.92
N PRO A 263 -5.46 -8.79 -12.59
CA PRO A 263 -6.90 -8.84 -12.74
C PRO A 263 -7.55 -8.92 -11.36
N HIS A 264 -8.47 -8.01 -11.08
CA HIS A 264 -9.31 -8.06 -9.89
C HIS A 264 -10.53 -8.93 -10.17
N ASP A 265 -10.95 -9.72 -9.18
CA ASP A 265 -12.15 -10.57 -9.29
C ASP A 265 -13.44 -9.75 -9.45
N THR A 266 -13.39 -8.44 -9.18
CA THR A 266 -14.52 -7.55 -9.34
C THR A 266 -14.45 -6.84 -10.70
N PRO A 267 -15.57 -6.74 -11.45
CA PRO A 267 -15.65 -5.91 -12.66
C PRO A 267 -15.52 -4.40 -12.38
N PHE A 268 -15.31 -4.02 -11.10
CA PHE A 268 -15.38 -2.65 -10.64
C PHE A 268 -14.38 -1.74 -11.32
N TRP A 269 -13.19 -2.26 -11.58
CA TRP A 269 -12.03 -1.53 -12.09
C TRP A 269 -11.73 -1.76 -13.57
N GLU A 270 -12.51 -2.59 -14.26
CA GLU A 270 -12.22 -2.97 -15.66
C GLU A 270 -12.09 -1.74 -16.57
N ASP A 271 -12.89 -0.70 -16.32
CA ASP A 271 -12.97 0.53 -17.09
C ASP A 271 -12.35 1.74 -16.36
N LEU A 272 -11.54 1.52 -15.33
CA LEU A 272 -10.97 2.60 -14.51
C LEU A 272 -10.08 3.54 -15.33
N TYR A 273 -9.44 3.01 -16.38
CA TYR A 273 -8.52 3.71 -17.27
C TYR A 273 -9.12 4.06 -18.64
N ASP A 274 -10.39 3.70 -18.90
CA ASP A 274 -10.99 3.75 -20.23
C ASP A 274 -11.50 5.14 -20.64
N HIS A 275 -10.81 6.23 -20.30
CA HIS A 275 -11.20 7.60 -20.68
C HIS A 275 -10.02 8.54 -20.88
#